data_AF-A0A1Y3SKX7-F1
#
_entry.id   AF-A0A1Y3SKX7-F1
#
_cell.length_a   1.000
_cell.length_b   1.000
_cell.length_c   1.000
_cell.angle_alpha   90.00
_cell.angle_beta   90.00
_cell.angle_gamma   90.00
#
_symmetry.space_group_name_H-M   'P 1'
#
loop_
_entity.id
_entity.type
_entity.pdbx_description
1 polymer ?
#
loop_
_entity_poly.entity_id
_entity_poly.type
_entity_poly.pdbx_seq_one_letter_code
_entity_poly.pdbx_strand_id
1 'polypeptide(L)' 'MKEILILGSQEYENSETTNYGDCILINTGSKLFIYDCGHEAHADKVISYMDKHGYEKATLILSHNDKDHFEGIRY' A
#
# COMPACT_ATOMS: atom_id res chain seq x y z
N MET A 1 6.20 12.01 -12.23
CA MET A 1 5.72 12.63 -10.98
C MET A 1 6.52 12.05 -9.83
N LYS A 2 6.83 12.83 -8.79
CA LYS A 2 7.46 12.33 -7.56
C LYS A 2 6.49 12.60 -6.41
N GLU A 3 6.13 11.58 -5.66
CA GLU A 3 5.14 11.72 -4.59
C GLU A 3 5.29 10.63 -3.53
N ILE A 4 4.76 10.93 -2.35
CA ILE A 4 4.55 9.98 -1.27
C ILE A 4 3.04 9.96 -1.02
N LEU A 5 2.44 8.78 -1.07
CA LEU A 5 1.04 8.56 -0.77
C LEU A 5 0.96 7.67 0.48
N ILE A 6 0.31 8.19 1.52
CA ILE A 6 0.02 7.45 2.74
C ILE A 6 -1.42 7.01 2.65
N LEU A 7 -1.67 5.70 2.69
CA LEU A 7 -3.03 5.18 2.69
C LEU A 7 -3.53 5.10 4.13
N GLY A 8 -4.42 6.00 4.50
CA GLY A 8 -5.12 5.97 5.78
C GLY A 8 -6.39 5.11 5.75
N SER A 9 -6.84 4.69 6.93
CA SER A 9 -8.08 3.91 7.10
C SER A 9 -9.35 4.73 6.95
N GLN A 10 -9.28 6.06 7.09
CA GLN A 10 -10.44 6.96 7.20
C GLN A 10 -11.36 6.94 5.96
N GLU A 11 -10.83 6.53 4.80
CA GLU A 11 -11.54 6.46 3.53
C GLU A 11 -12.32 5.14 3.34
N TYR A 12 -12.33 4.25 4.33
CA TYR A 12 -13.07 2.99 4.27
C TYR A 12 -14.30 3.01 5.17
N GLU A 13 -15.37 2.36 4.71
CA GLU A 13 -16.67 2.32 5.42
C GLU A 13 -16.55 1.77 6.85
N ASN A 14 -15.65 0.83 7.09
CA ASN A 14 -15.49 0.14 8.39
C ASN A 14 -14.27 0.64 9.18
N SER A 15 -13.79 1.86 8.92
CA SER A 15 -12.59 2.46 9.51
C SER A 15 -12.55 2.45 11.05
N GLU A 16 -13.72 2.55 11.70
CA GLU A 16 -13.85 2.52 13.17
C GLU A 16 -13.69 1.13 13.79
N THR A 17 -13.82 0.05 13.00
CA THR A 17 -13.87 -1.34 13.51
C THR A 17 -12.85 -2.28 12.87
N THR A 18 -12.16 -1.82 11.82
CA THR A 18 -11.20 -2.61 11.06
C THR A 18 -9.83 -1.97 11.13
N ASN A 19 -8.83 -2.71 11.58
CA ASN A 19 -7.43 -2.31 11.40
C ASN A 19 -7.03 -2.62 9.96
N TYR A 20 -6.84 -1.59 9.16
CA TYR A 20 -6.35 -1.73 7.79
C TYR A 20 -4.81 -1.82 7.73
N GLY A 21 -4.14 -1.54 8.84
CA GLY A 21 -2.68 -1.52 8.89
C GLY A 21 -2.06 -0.37 8.10
N ASP A 22 -0.74 -0.34 8.06
CA ASP A 22 0.00 0.69 7.34
C ASP A 22 0.20 0.30 5.86
N CYS A 23 0.17 1.31 4.98
CA CYS A 23 0.60 1.18 3.61
C CYS A 23 1.04 2.55 3.04
N ILE A 24 2.29 2.65 2.63
CA ILE A 24 2.88 3.88 2.08
C ILE A 24 3.48 3.59 0.71
N LEU A 25 3.09 4.38 -0.28
CA LEU A 25 3.67 4.33 -1.62
C LEU A 25 4.65 5.49 -1.79
N ILE A 26 5.86 5.18 -2.26
CA ILE A 26 6.90 6.17 -2.58
C ILE A 26 7.20 6.07 -4.07
N ASN A 27 6.67 7.02 -4.83
CA ASN A 27 6.90 7.11 -6.28
C ASN A 27 8.07 8.07 -6.55
N THR A 28 9.16 7.52 -7.07
CA THR A 28 10.37 8.29 -7.41
C THR A 28 10.35 8.86 -8.84
N GLY A 29 9.30 8.55 -9.61
CA GLY A 29 9.15 8.84 -11.03
C GLY A 29 9.74 7.77 -11.95
N SER A 30 10.55 6.85 -11.44
CA SER A 30 11.11 5.71 -12.19
C SER A 30 11.03 4.37 -11.46
N LYS A 31 10.80 4.40 -10.15
CA LYS A 31 10.58 3.24 -9.29
C LYS A 31 9.47 3.54 -8.29
N LEU A 32 8.69 2.52 -7.98
CA LEU A 32 7.73 2.50 -6.89
C LEU A 32 8.29 1.68 -5.74
N PHE A 33 8.27 2.25 -4.54
CA PHE A 33 8.47 1.50 -3.30
C PHE A 33 7.13 1.44 -2.57
N ILE A 34 6.86 0.30 -1.96
CA ILE A 34 5.71 0.08 -1.10
C ILE A 34 6.29 -0.26 0.27
N TYR A 35 5.95 0.53 1.28
CA TYR A 35 6.31 0.27 2.66
C TYR A 35 5.06 -0.23 3.38
N ASP A 36 5.11 -1.49 3.79
CA ASP A 36 3.98 -2.28 4.29
C ASP A 36 2.77 -2.34 3.34
N CYS A 37 1.88 -3.30 3.57
CA CYS A 37 0.60 -3.40 2.89
C CYS A 37 -0.33 -4.22 3.79
N GLY A 38 -0.80 -3.58 4.86
CA GLY A 38 -1.44 -4.27 5.98
C GLY A 38 -2.74 -5.00 5.70
N HIS A 39 -3.49 -4.59 4.67
CA HIS A 39 -4.83 -5.11 4.41
C HIS A 39 -5.13 -5.17 2.91
N GLU A 40 -5.99 -6.11 2.50
CA GLU A 40 -6.36 -6.34 1.09
C GLU A 40 -6.91 -5.08 0.40
N ALA A 41 -7.67 -4.25 1.12
CA ALA A 41 -8.16 -2.96 0.62
C ALA A 41 -7.02 -1.97 0.27
N HIS A 42 -5.90 -2.00 1.00
CA HIS A 42 -4.70 -1.26 0.61
C HIS A 42 -4.06 -1.88 -0.63
N ALA A 43 -4.02 -3.21 -0.72
CA ALA A 43 -3.52 -3.91 -1.90
C ALA A 43 -4.27 -3.49 -3.17
N ASP A 44 -5.60 -3.39 -3.11
CA ASP A 44 -6.42 -2.93 -4.24
C ASP A 44 -6.08 -1.49 -4.66
N LYS A 45 -5.87 -0.58 -3.69
CA LYS A 45 -5.41 0.79 -3.97
C LYS A 45 -4.01 0.82 -4.56
N VAL A 46 -3.10 -0.04 -4.09
CA VAL A 46 -1.74 -0.17 -4.62
C VAL A 46 -1.76 -0.66 -6.08
N ILE A 47 -2.53 -1.71 -6.39
CA ILE A 47 -2.66 -2.25 -7.74
C ILE A 47 -3.24 -1.18 -8.67
N SER A 48 -4.32 -0.51 -8.25
CA SER A 48 -4.92 0.58 -9.03
C SER A 48 -3.93 1.71 -9.29
N TYR A 49 -3.12 2.06 -8.29
CA TYR A 49 -2.06 3.06 -8.42
C TYR A 49 -0.97 2.62 -9.41
N MET A 50 -0.55 1.36 -9.34
CA MET A 50 0.45 0.79 -10.26
C MET A 50 -0.03 0.82 -11.71
N ASP A 51 -1.26 0.36 -11.96
CA ASP A 51 -1.89 0.35 -13.29
C ASP A 51 -1.98 1.76 -13.87
N LYS A 52 -2.44 2.73 -13.06
CA LYS A 52 -2.58 4.13 -13.47
C LYS A 52 -1.24 4.78 -13.84
N HIS A 53 -0.13 4.35 -13.22
CA HIS A 53 1.19 4.94 -13.41
C HIS A 53 2.14 4.08 -14.27
N GLY A 54 1.66 2.95 -14.79
CA GLY A 54 2.45 2.05 -15.65
C GLY A 54 3.57 1.31 -14.92
N TYR A 55 3.40 1.01 -13.63
CA TYR A 55 4.36 0.22 -12.86
C TYR A 55 4.02 -1.26 -12.95
N GLU A 56 4.87 -2.05 -13.63
CA GLU A 56 4.77 -3.52 -13.64
C GLU A 56 5.30 -4.17 -12.36
N LYS A 57 6.14 -3.45 -11.62
CA LYS A 57 6.78 -3.95 -10.40
C LYS A 57 7.03 -2.84 -9.39
N ALA A 58 7.08 -3.22 -8.13
CA ALA A 58 7.44 -2.36 -7.02
C ALA A 58 8.45 -3.07 -6.10
N THR A 59 9.25 -2.28 -5.38
CA THR A 59 10.07 -2.80 -4.28
C THR A 59 9.25 -2.73 -3.00
N LEU A 60 8.96 -3.88 -2.41
CA LEU A 60 8.32 -3.96 -1.11
C LEU A 60 9.36 -3.86 0.01
N ILE A 61 9.06 -3.05 1.03
CA ILE A 61 9.79 -2.96 2.29
C ILE A 61 8.80 -3.29 3.39
N LEU A 62 9.10 -4.31 4.18
CA LEU A 62 8.29 -4.72 5.33
C LEU A 62 8.95 -4.21 6.61
N SER A 63 8.21 -3.48 7.44
CA SER A 63 8.70 -2.93 8.70
C SER A 63 8.97 -4.03 9.74
N HIS A 64 8.00 -4.91 9.94
CA HIS A 64 8.06 -6.13 10.74
C HIS A 64 6.98 -7.12 10.28
N ASN A 65 7.04 -8.35 10.78
CA ASN A 65 6.21 -9.46 10.33
C ASN A 65 4.91 -9.63 11.12
N ASP A 66 4.30 -8.53 11.58
CA ASP A 66 2.98 -8.57 12.20
C ASP A 66 1.88 -8.46 11.14
N LYS A 67 0.75 -9.11 11.44
CA LYS A 67 -0.32 -9.36 10.48
C LYS A 67 -0.81 -8.09 9.78
N ASP A 68 -0.97 -7.00 10.53
CA ASP A 68 -1.40 -5.69 10.05
C ASP A 68 -0.34 -4.93 9.24
N HIS A 69 0.81 -5.53 8.93
CA HIS A 69 1.80 -4.96 8.02
C HIS A 69 1.94 -5.77 6.73
N PHE A 70 1.54 -7.06 6.70
CA PHE A 70 1.76 -7.93 5.54
C PHE A 70 0.53 -8.64 4.97
N GLU A 71 -0.62 -8.67 5.64
CA GLU A 71 -1.76 -9.47 5.19
C GLU A 71 -2.30 -9.03 3.81
N GLY A 72 -2.14 -7.75 3.45
CA GLY A 72 -2.47 -7.24 2.11
C GLY A 72 -1.40 -7.51 1.04
N ILE A 73 -0.25 -8.10 1.36
CA ILE A 73 0.76 -8.43 0.34
C ILE A 73 0.30 -9.66 -0.44
N ARG A 74 -0.18 -9.43 -1.66
CA ARG A 74 -0.60 -10.48 -2.60
C ARG A 74 0.59 -10.98 -3.43
N TYR A 75 0.57 -12.27 -3.76
CA TYR A 75 1.57 -12.98 -4.56
C TYR A 75 1.31 -12.84 -6.07
#